data_AF-C5I4D1-F1
#
_entry.id   AF-C5I4D1-F1
#
_cell.length_a   1.000
_cell.length_b   1.000
_cell.length_c   1.000
_cell.angle_alpha   90.00
_cell.angle_beta   90.00
_cell.angle_gamma   90.00
#
_symmetry.space_group_name_H-M   'P 1'
#
loop_
_entity.id
_entity.type
_entity.pdbx_description
1 polymer ?
#
loop_
_entity_poly.entity_id
_entity_poly.type
_entity_poly.pdbx_seq_one_letter_code
_entity_poly.pdbx_strand_id
1 'polypeptide(L)'
;IPSDRELEKTRQEAEKAKKNIPELKKKVEEAKQKVDAAKQKVDAEHAKEVAPQAKIAELENQVHRLEQDLKDINESDSEDYVKEGLRAPLQSELDTKKAKLLKLEELSGKIEELDAEIAELEVQLKDAEGNNNVEAYFKEGLEKTTAEKKAELEKAEADLKKAVDEPETPAPAPAPAPAPTPEAPAPAPAPAPAPKPAPAPKPAPAPKPAPAPKPAPAPKPAPAPAPKPEKPAEKPAP
;
A
#
# COMPACT_ATOMS: atom_id res chain seq x y z
N ILE A 1 -72.05 26.61 56.51
CA ILE A 1 -72.82 25.86 55.50
C ILE A 1 -72.77 26.70 54.25
N PRO A 2 -72.23 26.20 53.12
CA PRO A 2 -72.17 26.97 51.89
C PRO A 2 -73.57 27.40 51.46
N SER A 3 -73.68 28.58 50.84
CA SER A 3 -74.97 29.10 50.38
C SER A 3 -75.47 28.30 49.17
N ASP A 4 -76.78 28.20 48.95
CA ASP A 4 -77.35 27.47 47.79
C ASP A 4 -76.76 27.95 46.44
N ARG A 5 -76.50 29.25 46.33
CA ARG A 5 -75.87 29.88 45.16
C ARG A 5 -74.41 29.44 44.95
N GLU A 6 -73.69 29.16 46.03
CA GLU A 6 -72.31 28.66 45.95
C GLU A 6 -72.29 27.20 45.50
N LEU A 7 -73.20 26.38 46.05
CA LEU A 7 -73.36 24.97 45.66
C LEU A 7 -73.75 24.82 44.18
N GLU A 8 -74.64 25.69 43.67
CA GLU A 8 -75.04 25.69 42.26
C GLU A 8 -73.88 26.07 41.34
N LYS A 9 -73.07 27.06 41.74
CA LYS A 9 -71.86 27.46 41.00
C LYS A 9 -70.83 26.33 40.96
N THR A 10 -70.61 25.63 42.09
CA THR A 10 -69.69 24.48 42.14
C THR A 10 -70.18 23.33 41.27
N ARG A 11 -71.49 23.07 41.23
CA ARG A 11 -72.10 22.03 40.39
C ARG A 11 -71.95 22.35 38.91
N GLN A 12 -72.12 23.61 38.51
CA GLN A 12 -71.89 24.06 37.14
C GLN A 12 -70.43 23.90 36.70
N GLU A 13 -69.48 24.27 37.57
CA GLU A 13 -68.05 24.07 37.32
C GLU A 13 -67.69 22.58 37.22
N ALA A 14 -68.26 21.73 38.07
CA ALA A 14 -68.05 20.28 38.02
C ALA A 14 -68.62 19.64 36.73
N GLU A 15 -69.79 20.08 36.27
CA GLU A 15 -70.36 19.64 34.98
C GLU A 15 -69.52 20.12 33.79
N LYS A 16 -69.05 21.37 33.82
CA LYS A 16 -68.15 21.91 32.80
C LYS A 16 -66.83 21.14 32.76
N ALA A 17 -66.26 20.83 33.93
CA ALA A 17 -65.05 20.02 34.05
C ALA A 17 -65.28 18.61 33.49
N LYS A 18 -66.38 17.92 33.86
CA LYS A 18 -66.73 16.60 33.32
C LYS A 18 -66.88 16.59 31.81
N LYS A 19 -67.45 17.67 31.24
CA LYS A 19 -67.61 17.82 29.78
C LYS A 19 -66.28 18.05 29.07
N ASN A 20 -65.30 18.67 29.74
CA ASN A 20 -63.96 18.90 29.20
C ASN A 20 -63.01 17.70 29.34
N ILE A 21 -63.25 16.77 30.29
CA ILE A 21 -62.44 15.54 30.46
C ILE A 21 -62.28 14.72 29.17
N PRO A 22 -63.33 14.39 28.39
CA PRO A 22 -63.16 13.63 27.15
C PRO A 22 -62.35 14.39 26.09
N GLU A 23 -62.50 15.72 26.00
CA GLU A 23 -61.70 16.55 25.11
C GLU A 23 -60.22 16.56 25.51
N LEU A 24 -59.93 16.68 26.81
CA LEU A 24 -58.57 16.58 27.34
C LEU A 24 -57.96 15.20 27.11
N LYS A 25 -58.71 14.12 27.32
CA LYS A 25 -58.26 12.74 27.00
C LYS A 25 -57.93 12.59 25.53
N LYS A 26 -58.77 13.12 24.63
CA LYS A 26 -58.50 13.13 23.20
C LYS A 26 -57.21 13.90 22.87
N LYS A 27 -57.03 15.09 23.44
CA LYS A 27 -55.81 15.89 23.26
C LYS A 27 -54.55 15.19 23.77
N VAL A 28 -54.64 14.45 24.88
CA VAL A 28 -53.52 13.67 25.42
C VAL A 28 -53.17 12.49 24.49
N GLU A 29 -54.16 11.77 23.97
CA GLU A 29 -53.92 10.70 22.98
C GLU A 29 -53.34 11.25 21.68
N GLU A 30 -53.85 12.36 21.16
CA GLU A 30 -53.27 13.04 20.00
C GLU A 30 -51.83 13.51 20.25
N ALA A 31 -51.55 14.05 21.43
CA ALA A 31 -50.19 14.44 21.81
C ALA A 31 -49.26 13.22 21.89
N LYS A 32 -49.72 12.11 22.46
CA LYS A 32 -48.97 10.86 22.53
C LYS A 32 -48.65 10.31 21.14
N GLN A 33 -49.64 10.28 20.25
CA GLN A 33 -49.43 9.86 18.85
C GLN A 33 -48.42 10.77 18.13
N LYS A 34 -48.45 12.08 18.37
CA LYS A 34 -47.47 13.01 17.80
C LYS A 34 -46.07 12.75 18.34
N VAL A 35 -45.92 12.44 19.62
CA VAL A 35 -44.63 12.08 20.22
C VAL A 35 -44.09 10.77 19.64
N ASP A 36 -44.94 9.74 19.51
CA ASP A 36 -44.55 8.45 18.92
C ASP A 36 -44.13 8.62 17.45
N ALA A 37 -44.85 9.43 16.67
CA ALA A 37 -44.51 9.75 15.28
C ALA A 37 -43.21 10.57 15.18
N ALA A 38 -42.98 11.52 16.07
CA ALA A 38 -41.73 12.28 16.13
C ALA A 38 -40.54 11.36 16.49
N LYS A 39 -40.72 10.45 17.45
CA LYS A 39 -39.70 9.48 17.83
C LYS A 39 -39.32 8.57 16.66
N GLN A 40 -40.29 8.01 15.93
CA GLN A 40 -40.01 7.19 14.75
C GLN A 40 -39.26 7.96 13.66
N LYS A 41 -39.55 9.26 13.47
CA LYS A 41 -38.82 10.09 12.52
C LYS A 41 -37.36 10.26 12.92
N VAL A 42 -37.10 10.57 14.19
CA VAL A 42 -35.73 10.69 14.72
C VAL A 42 -34.98 9.36 14.61
N ASP A 43 -35.61 8.25 14.98
CA ASP A 43 -35.02 6.91 14.85
C ASP A 43 -34.67 6.59 13.37
N ALA A 44 -35.53 6.97 12.43
CA ALA A 44 -35.30 6.78 10.99
C ALA A 44 -34.22 7.72 10.41
N GLU A 45 -34.13 8.94 10.93
CA GLU A 45 -33.10 9.93 10.56
C GLU A 45 -31.72 9.48 11.05
N HIS A 46 -31.62 9.06 12.30
CA HIS A 46 -30.40 8.52 12.87
C HIS A 46 -29.93 7.24 12.14
N ALA A 47 -30.87 6.38 11.72
CA ALA A 47 -30.54 5.22 10.90
C ALA A 47 -29.97 5.59 9.51
N LYS A 48 -30.36 6.74 8.93
CA LYS A 48 -29.79 7.22 7.65
C LYS A 48 -28.36 7.72 7.81
N GLU A 49 -27.99 8.22 8.97
CA GLU A 49 -26.65 8.73 9.29
C GLU A 49 -25.68 7.61 9.68
N VAL A 50 -26.13 6.68 10.53
CA VAL A 50 -25.29 5.58 11.05
C VAL A 50 -24.95 4.56 9.96
N ALA A 51 -25.84 4.34 8.98
CA ALA A 51 -25.63 3.33 7.94
C ALA A 51 -24.44 3.65 6.99
N PRO A 52 -24.28 4.88 6.46
CA PRO A 52 -23.07 5.31 5.75
C PRO A 52 -21.80 5.16 6.58
N GLN A 53 -21.80 5.63 7.83
CA GLN A 53 -20.63 5.56 8.72
C GLN A 53 -20.18 4.12 8.98
N ALA A 54 -21.11 3.20 9.23
CA ALA A 54 -20.79 1.79 9.42
C ALA A 54 -20.10 1.17 8.19
N LYS A 55 -20.54 1.54 6.98
CA LYS A 55 -19.95 1.05 5.73
C LYS A 55 -18.58 1.69 5.45
N ILE A 56 -18.36 2.95 5.84
CA ILE A 56 -17.05 3.60 5.78
C ILE A 56 -16.08 2.86 6.72
N ALA A 57 -16.47 2.60 7.97
CA ALA A 57 -15.67 1.85 8.92
C ALA A 57 -15.37 0.42 8.44
N GLU A 58 -16.33 -0.24 7.78
CA GLU A 58 -16.08 -1.54 7.16
C GLU A 58 -15.03 -1.46 6.06
N LEU A 59 -15.09 -0.43 5.20
CA LEU A 59 -14.12 -0.20 4.13
C LEU A 59 -12.71 0.08 4.69
N GLU A 60 -12.58 0.89 5.74
CA GLU A 60 -11.32 1.13 6.45
C GLU A 60 -10.71 -0.17 6.98
N ASN A 61 -11.54 -1.03 7.58
CA ASN A 61 -11.10 -2.34 8.06
C ASN A 61 -10.65 -3.28 6.92
N GLN A 62 -11.24 -3.17 5.73
CA GLN A 62 -10.81 -3.93 4.55
C GLN A 62 -9.47 -3.40 4.01
N VAL A 63 -9.31 -2.08 3.92
CA VAL A 63 -8.03 -1.44 3.56
C VAL A 63 -6.92 -1.89 4.51
N HIS A 64 -7.16 -1.83 5.82
CA HIS A 64 -6.15 -2.23 6.81
C HIS A 64 -5.76 -3.71 6.69
N ARG A 65 -6.72 -4.60 6.43
CA ARG A 65 -6.45 -6.02 6.17
C ARG A 65 -5.59 -6.23 4.93
N LEU A 66 -5.91 -5.58 3.82
CA LEU A 66 -5.13 -5.68 2.59
C LEU A 66 -3.71 -5.14 2.76
N GLU A 67 -3.54 -4.04 3.50
CA GLU A 67 -2.21 -3.52 3.84
C GLU A 67 -1.39 -4.53 4.64
N GLN A 68 -2.03 -5.21 5.59
CA GLN A 68 -1.40 -6.26 6.38
C GLN A 68 -1.05 -7.48 5.52
N ASP A 69 -1.97 -7.95 4.67
CA ASP A 69 -1.72 -9.09 3.78
C ASP A 69 -0.55 -8.80 2.81
N LEU A 70 -0.49 -7.59 2.26
CA LEU A 70 0.62 -7.15 1.39
C LEU A 70 1.95 -7.11 2.15
N LYS A 71 1.93 -6.67 3.42
CA LYS A 71 3.11 -6.68 4.29
C LYS A 71 3.57 -8.11 4.56
N ASP A 72 2.65 -9.01 4.91
CA ASP A 72 2.96 -10.41 5.20
C ASP A 72 3.52 -11.13 3.96
N ILE A 73 3.00 -10.83 2.76
CA ILE A 73 3.55 -11.33 1.48
C ILE A 73 4.98 -10.84 1.27
N ASN A 74 5.24 -9.56 1.55
CA ASN A 74 6.56 -8.97 1.39
C ASN A 74 7.59 -9.55 2.38
N GLU A 75 7.16 -9.89 3.61
CA GLU A 75 7.97 -10.49 4.68
C GLU A 75 8.10 -12.02 4.58
N SER A 76 7.31 -12.67 3.73
CA SER A 76 7.32 -14.13 3.53
C SER A 76 8.65 -14.64 2.95
N ASP A 77 9.03 -15.88 3.27
CA ASP A 77 10.18 -16.58 2.65
C ASP A 77 9.87 -17.13 1.24
N SER A 78 8.71 -16.78 0.68
CA SER A 78 8.30 -17.20 -0.67
C SER A 78 9.23 -16.68 -1.78
N GLU A 79 9.30 -17.39 -2.90
CA GLU A 79 10.03 -16.94 -4.10
C GLU A 79 9.44 -15.62 -4.65
N ASP A 80 10.29 -14.74 -5.19
CA ASP A 80 9.88 -13.40 -5.66
C ASP A 80 8.77 -13.44 -6.72
N TYR A 81 8.79 -14.42 -7.63
CA TYR A 81 7.73 -14.57 -8.63
C TYR A 81 6.37 -14.95 -8.01
N VAL A 82 6.37 -15.76 -6.95
CA VAL A 82 5.15 -16.14 -6.22
C VAL A 82 4.60 -14.95 -5.43
N LYS A 83 5.48 -14.17 -4.80
CA LYS A 83 5.12 -12.92 -4.12
C LYS A 83 4.46 -11.94 -5.09
N GLU A 84 5.09 -11.69 -6.24
CA GLU A 84 4.58 -10.72 -7.21
C GLU A 84 3.21 -11.12 -7.78
N GLY A 85 3.01 -12.43 -8.04
CA GLY A 85 1.72 -12.96 -8.51
C GLY A 85 0.56 -12.79 -7.51
N LEU A 86 0.85 -12.79 -6.20
CA LEU A 86 -0.14 -12.54 -5.13
C LEU A 86 -0.28 -11.05 -4.79
N ARG A 87 0.83 -10.31 -4.85
CA ARG A 87 0.89 -8.88 -4.50
C ARG A 87 0.14 -8.02 -5.50
N ALA A 88 0.33 -8.22 -6.80
CA ALA A 88 -0.28 -7.40 -7.84
C ALA A 88 -1.82 -7.30 -7.75
N PRO A 89 -2.59 -8.40 -7.60
CA PRO A 89 -4.05 -8.31 -7.46
C PRO A 89 -4.48 -7.65 -6.15
N LEU A 90 -3.83 -7.95 -5.02
CA LEU A 90 -4.15 -7.34 -3.73
C LEU A 90 -3.84 -5.84 -3.70
N GLN A 91 -2.75 -5.42 -4.36
CA GLN A 91 -2.40 -4.01 -4.50
C GLN A 91 -3.45 -3.27 -5.35
N SER A 92 -3.90 -3.85 -6.45
CA SER A 92 -4.96 -3.27 -7.28
C SER A 92 -6.28 -3.14 -6.52
N GLU A 93 -6.62 -4.11 -5.66
CA GLU A 93 -7.79 -4.05 -4.80
C GLU A 93 -7.63 -2.97 -3.72
N LEU A 94 -6.46 -2.90 -3.07
CA LEU A 94 -6.14 -1.87 -2.08
C LEU A 94 -6.26 -0.46 -2.66
N ASP A 95 -5.71 -0.22 -3.85
CA ASP A 95 -5.76 1.09 -4.50
C ASP A 95 -7.20 1.48 -4.85
N THR A 96 -8.02 0.52 -5.29
CA THR A 96 -9.45 0.74 -5.58
C THR A 96 -10.22 1.10 -4.30
N LYS A 97 -9.98 0.37 -3.20
CA LYS A 97 -10.63 0.64 -1.91
C LYS A 97 -10.18 1.96 -1.29
N LYS A 98 -8.89 2.30 -1.37
CA LYS A 98 -8.35 3.59 -0.93
C LYS A 98 -8.94 4.76 -1.72
N ALA A 99 -9.06 4.62 -3.04
CA ALA A 99 -9.69 5.66 -3.86
C ALA A 99 -11.17 5.87 -3.49
N LYS A 100 -11.90 4.79 -3.21
CA LYS A 100 -13.28 4.88 -2.71
C LYS A 100 -13.32 5.53 -1.32
N LEU A 101 -12.45 5.11 -0.40
CA LEU A 101 -12.39 5.66 0.96
C LEU A 101 -12.12 7.16 0.96
N LEU A 102 -11.15 7.63 0.18
CA LEU A 102 -10.85 9.06 0.01
C LEU A 102 -12.06 9.87 -0.47
N LYS A 103 -12.81 9.35 -1.44
CA LYS A 103 -14.04 9.99 -1.93
C LYS A 103 -15.12 10.08 -0.83
N LEU A 104 -15.21 9.06 0.02
CA LEU A 104 -16.17 9.05 1.15
C LEU A 104 -15.74 10.01 2.26
N GLU A 105 -14.44 10.09 2.57
CA GLU A 105 -13.88 11.05 3.53
C GLU A 105 -14.10 12.50 3.08
N GLU A 106 -13.89 12.80 1.80
CA GLU A 106 -14.13 14.14 1.24
C GLU A 106 -15.61 14.54 1.34
N LEU A 107 -16.53 13.62 1.04
CA LEU A 107 -17.97 13.87 1.19
C LEU A 107 -18.38 14.03 2.65
N SER A 108 -17.84 13.20 3.55
CA SER A 108 -18.09 13.30 5.00
C SER A 108 -17.60 14.64 5.54
N GLY A 109 -16.37 15.06 5.20
CA GLY A 109 -15.83 16.35 5.62
C GLY A 109 -16.65 17.53 5.11
N LYS A 110 -17.16 17.46 3.88
CA LYS A 110 -18.07 18.49 3.34
C LYS A 110 -19.39 18.57 4.10
N ILE A 111 -19.94 17.45 4.55
CA ILE A 111 -21.16 17.42 5.37
C ILE A 111 -20.90 18.09 6.72
N GLU A 112 -19.80 17.75 7.40
CA GLU A 112 -19.41 18.36 8.68
C GLU A 112 -19.22 19.89 8.56
N GLU A 113 -18.61 20.35 7.47
CA GLU A 113 -18.45 21.79 7.18
C GLU A 113 -19.81 22.48 6.99
N LEU A 114 -20.71 21.89 6.21
CA LEU A 114 -22.06 22.42 5.99
C LEU A 114 -22.91 22.44 7.26
N ASP A 115 -22.83 21.40 8.09
CA ASP A 115 -23.52 21.36 9.39
C ASP A 115 -23.04 22.48 10.32
N ALA A 116 -21.73 22.74 10.36
CA ALA A 116 -21.16 23.82 11.16
C ALA A 116 -21.62 25.21 10.66
N GLU A 117 -21.60 25.44 9.34
CA GLU A 117 -22.09 26.68 8.74
C GLU A 117 -23.59 26.90 9.00
N ILE A 118 -24.41 25.85 8.86
CA ILE A 118 -25.85 25.91 9.14
C ILE A 118 -26.09 26.24 10.61
N ALA A 119 -25.36 25.61 11.53
CA ALA A 119 -25.48 25.88 12.96
C ALA A 119 -25.15 27.34 13.29
N GLU A 120 -24.12 27.91 12.67
CA GLU A 120 -23.76 29.32 12.85
C GLU A 120 -24.86 30.25 12.31
N LEU A 121 -25.40 29.97 11.11
CA LEU A 121 -26.49 30.75 10.52
C LEU A 121 -27.78 30.68 11.36
N GLU A 122 -28.09 29.52 11.93
CA GLU A 122 -29.25 29.35 12.81
C GLU A 122 -29.12 30.14 14.11
N VAL A 123 -27.91 30.23 14.68
CA VAL A 123 -27.63 31.08 15.84
C VAL A 123 -27.83 32.56 15.47
N GLN A 124 -27.28 33.00 14.33
CA GLN A 124 -27.46 34.38 13.84
C GLN A 124 -28.94 34.71 13.59
N LEU A 125 -29.71 33.79 13.04
CA LEU A 125 -31.16 33.95 12.86
C LEU A 125 -31.87 34.12 14.20
N LYS A 126 -31.52 33.30 15.20
CA LYS A 126 -32.12 33.37 16.53
C LYS A 126 -31.81 34.68 17.25
N ASP A 127 -30.58 35.18 17.11
CA ASP A 127 -30.17 36.48 17.66
C ASP A 127 -30.89 37.63 16.95
N ALA A 128 -31.10 37.53 15.63
CA ALA A 128 -31.88 38.48 14.85
C ALA A 128 -33.36 38.49 15.24
N GLU A 129 -33.96 37.33 15.55
CA GLU A 129 -35.35 37.22 16.02
C GLU A 129 -35.59 37.87 17.39
N GLY A 130 -34.59 37.81 18.27
CA GLY A 130 -34.65 38.45 19.59
C GLY A 130 -34.49 39.97 19.55
N ASN A 131 -34.08 40.54 18.41
CA ASN A 131 -33.68 41.93 18.30
C ASN A 131 -34.55 42.71 17.30
N ASN A 132 -35.51 43.47 17.83
CA ASN A 132 -36.49 44.25 17.05
C ASN A 132 -35.90 45.34 16.13
N ASN A 133 -34.58 45.59 16.19
CA ASN A 133 -33.89 46.59 15.37
C ASN A 133 -33.15 45.99 14.17
N VAL A 134 -33.24 44.67 13.96
CA VAL A 134 -32.67 44.03 12.76
C VAL A 134 -33.63 44.22 11.60
N GLU A 135 -33.14 44.74 10.48
CA GLU A 135 -33.95 44.97 9.28
C GLU A 135 -34.49 43.64 8.74
N ALA A 136 -35.79 43.63 8.39
CA ALA A 136 -36.47 42.43 7.90
C ALA A 136 -35.76 41.80 6.68
N TYR A 137 -35.14 42.62 5.83
CA TYR A 137 -34.36 42.16 4.67
C TYR A 137 -33.11 41.35 5.07
N PHE A 138 -32.45 41.71 6.17
CA PHE A 138 -31.29 40.96 6.67
C PHE A 138 -31.72 39.59 7.20
N LYS A 139 -32.85 39.55 7.91
CA LYS A 139 -33.43 38.29 8.38
C LYS A 139 -33.83 37.38 7.21
N GLU A 140 -34.52 37.93 6.21
CA GLU A 140 -34.88 37.20 4.98
C GLU A 140 -33.64 36.66 4.23
N GLY A 141 -32.56 37.45 4.17
CA GLY A 141 -31.29 37.02 3.60
C GLY A 141 -30.65 35.84 4.35
N LEU A 142 -30.66 35.86 5.69
CA LEU A 142 -30.17 34.76 6.51
C LEU A 142 -31.03 33.51 6.35
N GLU A 143 -32.36 33.65 6.34
CA GLU A 143 -33.29 32.53 6.12
C GLU A 143 -33.05 31.87 4.76
N LYS A 144 -32.88 32.68 3.70
CA LYS A 144 -32.56 32.20 2.35
C LYS A 144 -31.21 31.48 2.30
N THR A 145 -30.17 32.03 2.93
CA THR A 145 -28.83 31.44 2.94
C THR A 145 -28.82 30.12 3.71
N THR A 146 -29.51 30.06 4.85
CA THR A 146 -29.69 28.84 5.64
C THR A 146 -30.42 27.77 4.84
N ALA A 147 -31.47 28.13 4.10
CA ALA A 147 -32.21 27.20 3.25
C ALA A 147 -31.37 26.66 2.09
N GLU A 148 -30.57 27.51 1.45
CA GLU A 148 -29.64 27.11 0.38
C GLU A 148 -28.59 26.12 0.91
N LYS A 149 -27.99 26.39 2.07
CA LYS A 149 -27.02 25.49 2.70
C LYS A 149 -27.62 24.16 3.13
N LYS A 150 -28.84 24.15 3.68
CA LYS A 150 -29.58 22.90 3.99
C LYS A 150 -29.84 22.05 2.75
N ALA A 151 -30.17 22.68 1.61
CA ALA A 151 -30.35 21.96 0.35
C ALA A 151 -29.02 21.38 -0.18
N GLU A 152 -27.90 22.09 0.04
CA GLU A 152 -26.57 21.58 -0.30
C GLU A 152 -26.17 20.39 0.59
N LEU A 153 -26.50 20.45 1.88
CA LEU A 153 -26.30 19.36 2.84
C LEU A 153 -27.11 18.11 2.44
N GLU A 154 -28.40 18.26 2.16
CA GLU A 154 -29.24 17.12 1.72
C GLU A 154 -28.67 16.46 0.45
N LYS A 155 -28.15 17.26 -0.48
CA LYS A 155 -27.49 16.74 -1.69
C LYS A 155 -26.18 16.02 -1.34
N ALA A 156 -25.36 16.57 -0.45
CA ALA A 156 -24.10 15.95 -0.02
C ALA A 156 -24.34 14.60 0.69
N GLU A 157 -25.35 14.52 1.57
CA GLU A 157 -25.76 13.28 2.21
C GLU A 157 -26.27 12.23 1.20
N ALA A 158 -27.04 12.66 0.20
CA ALA A 158 -27.50 11.78 -0.88
C ALA A 158 -26.34 11.26 -1.73
N ASP A 159 -25.38 12.13 -2.06
CA ASP A 159 -24.16 11.78 -2.79
C ASP A 159 -23.28 10.82 -1.97
N LEU A 160 -23.14 11.04 -0.65
CA LEU A 160 -22.45 10.11 0.27
C LEU A 160 -23.12 8.75 0.28
N LYS A 161 -24.44 8.70 0.48
CA LYS A 161 -25.20 7.46 0.49
C LYS A 161 -25.03 6.68 -0.82
N LYS A 162 -25.09 7.39 -1.95
CA LYS A 162 -24.88 6.81 -3.27
C LYS A 162 -23.45 6.28 -3.43
N ALA A 163 -22.44 7.05 -3.02
CA ALA A 163 -21.04 6.66 -3.13
C ALA A 163 -20.71 5.43 -2.25
N VAL A 164 -21.34 5.33 -1.07
CA VAL A 164 -21.22 4.18 -0.19
C VAL A 164 -21.79 2.91 -0.84
N ASP A 165 -22.97 3.01 -1.47
CA ASP A 165 -23.65 1.91 -2.18
C ASP A 165 -23.07 1.62 -3.58
N GLU A 166 -22.22 2.50 -4.11
CA GLU A 166 -21.59 2.35 -5.43
C GLU A 166 -20.69 1.09 -5.44
N PRO A 167 -20.88 0.17 -6.40
CA PRO A 167 -20.03 -1.01 -6.49
C PRO A 167 -18.58 -0.59 -6.70
N GLU A 168 -17.65 -1.32 -6.11
CA GLU A 168 -16.23 -1.14 -6.32
C GLU A 168 -15.90 -1.54 -7.75
N THR A 169 -15.99 -0.60 -8.69
CA THR A 169 -15.47 -0.81 -10.02
C THR A 169 -13.96 -0.78 -9.93
N PRO A 170 -13.25 -1.86 -10.31
CA PRO A 170 -11.80 -1.85 -10.36
C PRO A 170 -11.36 -0.65 -11.19
N ALA A 171 -10.37 0.10 -10.72
CA ALA A 171 -9.65 1.00 -11.60
C ALA A 171 -9.25 0.20 -12.85
N PRO A 172 -9.38 0.76 -14.08
CA PRO A 172 -8.99 0.05 -15.29
C PRO A 172 -7.58 -0.47 -15.09
N ALA A 173 -7.42 -1.80 -15.20
CA ALA A 173 -6.16 -2.46 -14.94
C ALA A 173 -5.06 -1.71 -15.70
N PRO A 174 -3.91 -1.41 -15.06
CA PRO A 174 -2.79 -0.78 -15.76
C PRO A 174 -2.54 -1.61 -17.02
N ALA A 175 -2.46 -0.93 -18.17
CA ALA A 175 -2.18 -1.60 -19.43
C ALA A 175 -0.98 -2.54 -19.21
N PRO A 176 -1.07 -3.82 -19.64
CA PRO A 176 -0.01 -4.78 -19.39
C PRO A 176 1.31 -4.14 -19.79
N ALA A 177 2.27 -4.14 -18.87
CA ALA A 177 3.60 -3.63 -19.15
C ALA A 177 4.05 -4.24 -20.48
N PRO A 178 4.59 -3.44 -21.43
CA PRO A 178 5.00 -3.96 -22.73
C PRO A 178 5.89 -5.17 -22.46
N ALA A 179 5.51 -6.31 -23.07
CA ALA A 179 6.24 -7.56 -22.92
C ALA A 179 7.74 -7.26 -23.08
N PRO A 180 8.61 -7.75 -22.17
CA PRO A 180 10.04 -7.50 -22.27
C PRO A 180 10.47 -7.82 -23.69
N THR A 181 10.97 -6.80 -24.38
CA THR A 181 11.55 -6.96 -25.72
C THR A 181 12.53 -8.13 -25.62
N PRO A 182 12.38 -9.20 -26.43
CA PRO A 182 13.33 -10.30 -26.40
C PRO A 182 14.73 -9.69 -26.48
N GLU A 183 15.57 -9.96 -25.48
CA GLU A 183 16.97 -9.57 -25.57
C GLU A 183 17.50 -10.09 -26.90
N ALA A 184 18.10 -9.19 -27.70
CA ALA A 184 18.75 -9.60 -28.93
C ALA A 184 19.70 -10.75 -28.58
N PRO A 185 19.66 -11.88 -29.28
CA PRO A 185 20.53 -13.02 -28.98
C PRO A 185 21.95 -12.50 -28.91
N ALA A 186 22.65 -12.83 -27.81
CA ALA A 186 24.02 -12.43 -27.59
C ALA A 186 24.83 -12.68 -28.87
N PRO A 187 25.61 -11.68 -29.35
CA PRO A 187 26.37 -11.85 -30.58
C PRO A 187 27.20 -13.12 -30.47
N ALA A 188 27.11 -13.96 -31.51
CA ALA A 188 27.81 -15.23 -31.56
C ALA A 188 29.28 -15.02 -31.15
N PRO A 189 29.83 -15.86 -30.26
CA PRO A 189 31.20 -15.71 -29.80
C PRO A 189 32.12 -15.60 -31.02
N ALA A 190 32.96 -14.57 -31.04
CA ALA A 190 33.90 -14.35 -32.13
C ALA A 190 34.65 -15.66 -32.42
N PRO A 191 34.77 -16.07 -33.70
CA PRO A 191 35.45 -17.30 -34.04
C PRO A 191 36.84 -17.30 -33.40
N ALA A 192 37.15 -18.40 -32.70
CA ALA A 192 38.42 -18.55 -32.01
C ALA A 192 39.57 -18.21 -32.98
N PRO A 193 40.56 -17.41 -32.56
CA PRO A 193 41.67 -17.04 -33.41
C PRO A 193 42.33 -18.32 -33.97
N ALA A 194 42.53 -18.33 -35.29
CA ALA A 194 43.11 -19.48 -35.98
C ALA A 194 44.41 -19.93 -35.28
N PRO A 195 44.61 -21.24 -35.07
CA PRO A 195 45.80 -21.74 -34.39
C PRO A 195 47.05 -21.20 -35.10
N LYS A 196 47.93 -20.59 -34.32
CA LYS A 196 49.21 -20.05 -34.79
C LYS A 196 49.94 -21.14 -35.59
N PRO A 197 50.46 -20.83 -36.80
CA PRO A 197 51.21 -21.80 -37.59
C PRO A 197 52.30 -22.45 -36.76
N ALA A 198 52.38 -23.78 -36.81
CA ALA A 198 53.40 -24.53 -36.10
C ALA A 198 54.79 -24.00 -36.46
N PRO A 199 55.68 -23.78 -35.48
CA PRO A 199 57.04 -23.31 -35.75
C PRO A 199 57.73 -24.29 -36.71
N ALA A 200 58.39 -23.74 -37.72
CA ALA A 200 59.12 -24.51 -38.72
C ALA A 200 60.11 -25.48 -38.04
N PRO A 201 60.22 -26.73 -38.52
CA PRO A 201 61.11 -27.71 -37.93
C PRO A 201 62.54 -27.18 -37.90
N LYS A 202 63.19 -27.31 -36.73
CA LYS A 202 64.58 -26.90 -36.52
C LYS A 202 65.48 -27.61 -37.52
N PRO A 203 66.43 -26.91 -38.18
CA PRO A 203 67.37 -27.53 -39.11
C PRO A 203 68.08 -28.72 -38.47
N ALA A 204 68.21 -29.81 -39.23
CA ALA A 204 68.91 -31.00 -38.77
C ALA A 204 70.35 -30.67 -38.37
N PRO A 205 70.86 -31.21 -37.25
CA PRO A 205 72.22 -30.97 -36.82
C PRO A 205 73.22 -31.43 -37.89
N ALA A 206 74.23 -30.59 -38.15
CA ALA A 206 75.27 -30.87 -39.13
C ALA A 206 76.02 -32.17 -38.79
N PRO A 207 76.39 -32.98 -39.81
CA PRO A 207 77.08 -34.24 -39.60
C PRO A 207 78.41 -34.04 -38.86
N LYS A 208 78.65 -34.90 -37.87
CA LYS A 208 79.85 -34.89 -37.03
C LYS A 208 81.12 -35.09 -37.89
N PRO A 209 82.19 -34.30 -37.70
CA PRO A 209 83.45 -34.48 -38.42
C PRO A 209 84.01 -35.88 -38.26
N ALA A 210 84.57 -36.42 -39.35
CA ALA A 210 85.19 -37.74 -39.38
C ALA A 210 86.40 -37.82 -38.41
N PRO A 211 86.60 -38.96 -37.71
CA PRO A 211 87.72 -39.14 -36.80
C PRO A 211 89.08 -39.01 -37.51
N ALA A 212 90.01 -38.31 -36.87
CA ALA A 212 91.37 -38.13 -37.36
C ALA A 212 92.12 -39.48 -37.46
N PRO A 213 93.01 -39.65 -38.46
CA PRO A 213 93.76 -40.89 -38.66
C PRO A 213 94.68 -41.20 -37.47
N LYS A 214 94.77 -42.49 -37.14
CA LYS A 214 95.53 -43.01 -36.00
C LYS A 214 97.05 -42.80 -36.22
N PRO A 215 97.81 -42.36 -35.20
CA PRO A 215 99.27 -42.20 -35.29
C PRO A 215 99.98 -43.51 -35.63
N ALA A 216 101.07 -43.41 -36.40
CA ALA A 216 101.91 -44.53 -36.80
C ALA A 216 102.64 -45.18 -35.58
N PRO A 217 102.91 -46.50 -35.59
CA PRO A 217 103.60 -47.19 -34.51
C PRO A 217 105.03 -46.66 -34.30
N ALA A 218 105.42 -46.52 -33.02
CA ALA A 218 106.77 -46.13 -32.64
C ALA A 218 107.81 -47.23 -32.97
N PRO A 219 109.04 -46.86 -33.37
CA PRO A 219 110.11 -47.81 -33.70
C PRO A 219 110.57 -48.62 -32.47
N LYS A 220 110.98 -49.87 -32.74
CA LYS A 220 111.37 -50.88 -31.75
C LYS A 220 112.66 -50.50 -31.00
N PRO A 221 112.76 -50.71 -29.68
CA PRO A 221 113.96 -50.41 -28.90
C PRO A 221 115.20 -51.19 -29.35
N ALA A 222 116.36 -50.54 -29.28
CA ALA A 222 117.67 -51.14 -29.51
C ALA A 222 118.07 -52.10 -28.36
N PRO A 223 118.80 -53.20 -28.65
CA PRO A 223 119.19 -54.18 -27.65
C PRO A 223 120.23 -53.62 -26.65
N ALA A 224 120.11 -54.03 -25.39
CA ALA A 224 120.99 -53.63 -24.29
C ALA A 224 122.36 -54.35 -24.35
N PRO A 225 123.47 -53.65 -24.04
CA PRO A 225 124.79 -54.26 -23.96
C PRO A 225 124.97 -55.15 -22.71
N ALA A 226 125.76 -56.22 -22.87
CA ALA A 226 125.97 -57.28 -21.89
C ALA A 226 126.87 -56.85 -20.70
N PRO A 227 126.63 -57.38 -19.48
CA PRO A 227 127.48 -57.15 -18.32
C PRO A 227 128.78 -57.99 -18.37
N LYS A 228 129.87 -57.42 -17.85
CA LYS A 228 131.15 -58.12 -17.60
C LYS A 228 131.58 -57.95 -16.13
N PRO A 229 132.38 -58.89 -15.58
CA PRO A 229 132.03 -59.61 -14.36
C PRO A 229 132.81 -59.15 -13.12
N GLU A 230 132.21 -59.39 -11.96
CA GLU A 230 132.83 -59.30 -10.64
C GLU A 230 133.86 -60.41 -10.37
N LYS A 231 134.89 -60.07 -9.58
CA LYS A 231 135.34 -60.72 -8.31
C LYS A 231 136.84 -60.46 -8.07
N PRO A 232 137.43 -60.81 -6.91
CA PRO A 232 136.85 -61.09 -5.58
C PRO A 232 137.59 -60.43 -4.40
N ALA A 233 137.00 -60.64 -3.21
CA ALA A 233 137.45 -60.30 -1.88
C ALA A 233 138.79 -60.90 -1.42
N GLU A 234 139.38 -60.28 -0.39
CA GLU A 234 140.02 -60.91 0.79
C GLU A 234 140.27 -59.80 1.85
N LYS A 235 139.65 -59.82 3.04
CA LYS A 235 140.00 -60.49 4.33
C LYS A 235 141.02 -59.66 5.19
N PRO A 236 141.20 -59.89 6.52
CA PRO A 236 140.41 -59.23 7.59
C PRO A 236 141.25 -58.73 8.81
N ALA A 237 140.52 -58.15 9.79
CA ALA A 237 140.72 -58.18 11.26
C ALA A 237 141.82 -57.30 11.89
N PRO A 238 141.79 -57.08 13.22
CA PRO A 238 140.73 -57.33 14.23
C PRO A 238 139.96 -56.07 14.67
#